data_AF-A0A1U7XGU9-F1
#
_entry.id   AF-A0A1U7XGU9-F1
#
_cell.length_a   1.000
_cell.length_b   1.000
_cell.length_c   1.000
_cell.angle_alpha   90.00
_cell.angle_beta   90.00
_cell.angle_gamma   90.00
#
_symmetry.space_group_name_H-M   'P 1'
#
loop_
_entity.id
_entity.type
_entity.pdbx_description
1 polymer ?
#
loop_
_entity_poly.entity_id
_entity_poly.type
_entity_poly.pdbx_seq_one_letter_code
_entity_poly.pdbx_strand_id
1 'polypeptide(L)'
;MGPINFARVRVELHATKENNEEPSKSEMFITTCTKKGKEVHSNTQVAIVNHAAKLPNSGETTDDAFRAVFGKEQPGQVRCYGRSVMTSSLKKDEEITKLKQNHANEITSLKEEMNEMMRKEM
;
A
#
# COMPACT_ATOMS: atom_id res chain seq x y z
N MET A 1 17.13 -4.26 11.53
CA MET A 1 16.18 -3.14 11.59
C MET A 1 16.42 -2.25 10.38
N GLY A 2 15.44 -2.14 9.47
CA GLY A 2 15.58 -1.35 8.25
C GLY A 2 15.71 0.15 8.53
N PRO A 3 16.03 0.99 7.52
CA PRO A 3 16.33 2.40 7.74
C PRO A 3 15.15 3.12 8.43
N ILE A 4 15.41 3.61 9.65
CA ILE A 4 14.45 4.22 10.60
C ILE A 4 13.88 5.57 10.09
N ASN A 5 14.26 6.00 8.89
CA ASN A 5 14.02 7.37 8.42
C ASN A 5 12.56 7.68 8.05
N PHE A 6 11.85 6.78 7.36
CA PHE A 6 10.48 7.09 6.89
C PHE A 6 9.46 7.15 8.04
N ALA A 7 9.56 6.26 9.02
CA ALA A 7 8.70 6.29 10.20
C ALA A 7 8.92 7.58 11.02
N ARG A 8 10.18 7.99 11.19
CA ARG A 8 10.51 9.26 11.86
C ARG A 8 9.97 10.48 11.12
N VAL A 9 10.13 10.53 9.79
CA VAL A 9 9.59 11.62 8.97
C VAL A 9 8.07 11.68 9.06
N ARG A 10 7.38 10.54 9.10
CA ARG A 10 5.93 10.51 9.32
C ARG A 10 5.53 11.14 10.64
N VAL A 11 6.14 10.71 11.75
CA VAL A 11 5.84 11.24 13.08
C VAL A 11 6.12 12.75 13.14
N GLU A 12 7.19 13.20 12.52
CA GLU A 12 7.55 14.63 12.43
C GLU A 12 6.49 15.43 11.64
N LEU A 13 6.06 14.93 10.47
CA LEU A 13 4.99 15.56 9.69
C LEU A 13 3.65 15.55 10.42
N HIS A 14 3.36 14.48 11.16
CA HIS A 14 2.15 14.38 11.96
C HIS A 14 2.12 15.42 13.07
N ALA A 15 3.28 15.70 13.69
CA ALA A 15 3.41 16.72 14.73
C ALA A 15 3.23 18.16 14.20
N THR A 16 3.44 18.39 12.90
CA THR A 16 3.25 19.70 12.28
C THR A 16 1.81 19.96 11.81
N LYS A 17 0.97 18.94 11.70
CA LYS A 17 -0.43 19.09 11.28
C LYS A 17 -1.33 19.23 12.50
N GLU A 18 -2.09 20.32 12.57
CA GLU A 18 -3.00 20.61 13.71
C GLU A 18 -4.05 19.50 13.95
N ASN A 19 -4.44 18.78 12.90
CA ASN A 19 -5.50 17.77 12.97
C ASN A 19 -5.02 16.33 13.21
N ASN A 20 -3.73 16.10 13.45
CA ASN A 20 -3.18 14.73 13.56
C ASN A 20 -3.56 13.83 12.36
N GLU A 21 -3.65 14.44 11.17
CA GLU A 21 -4.00 13.73 9.95
C GLU A 21 -2.76 13.05 9.36
N GLU A 22 -2.93 11.84 8.81
CA GLU A 22 -1.82 11.11 8.20
C GLU A 22 -1.19 11.96 7.06
N PRO A 23 0.15 12.06 7.01
CA PRO A 23 0.81 12.77 5.93
C PRO A 23 0.53 12.11 4.57
N SER A 24 0.25 12.90 3.55
CA SER A 24 0.02 12.43 2.17
C SER A 24 1.30 11.84 1.55
N LYS A 25 1.15 11.03 0.49
CA LYS A 25 2.29 10.44 -0.23
C LYS A 25 3.19 11.51 -0.83
N SER A 26 2.59 12.60 -1.29
CA SER A 26 3.31 13.74 -1.85
C SER A 26 4.18 14.44 -0.80
N GLU A 27 3.65 14.70 0.40
CA GLU A 27 4.39 15.31 1.51
C GLU A 27 5.53 14.42 2.00
N MET A 28 5.26 13.11 2.15
CA MET A 28 6.27 12.11 2.49
C MET A 28 7.40 12.05 1.46
N PHE A 29 7.07 12.13 0.18
CA PHE A 29 8.06 12.12 -0.90
C PHE A 29 8.93 13.38 -0.88
N ILE A 30 8.32 14.56 -0.80
CA ILE A 30 9.04 15.83 -0.80
C ILE A 30 10.02 15.88 0.39
N THR A 31 9.54 15.59 1.60
CA THR A 31 10.36 15.64 2.82
C THR A 31 11.49 14.62 2.85
N THR A 32 11.28 13.42 2.33
CA THR A 32 12.32 12.38 2.32
C THR A 32 13.36 12.60 1.22
N CYS A 33 12.96 13.21 0.10
CA CYS A 33 13.88 13.59 -0.97
C CYS A 33 14.70 14.85 -0.63
N THR A 34 14.16 15.84 0.10
CA THR A 34 14.91 17.05 0.49
C THR A 34 15.99 16.78 1.55
N LYS A 35 15.79 15.81 2.45
CA LYS A 35 16.76 15.47 3.52
C LYS A 35 18.11 14.92 3.02
N LYS A 36 18.24 14.52 1.76
CA LYS A 36 19.44 13.84 1.23
C LYS A 36 20.58 14.77 0.77
N GLY A 37 20.48 16.09 0.97
CA GLY A 37 21.52 17.05 0.55
C GLY A 37 21.74 17.12 -0.97
N LYS A 38 20.89 16.46 -1.74
CA LYS A 38 20.75 16.63 -3.18
C LYS A 38 19.47 17.42 -3.39
N GLU A 39 19.58 18.52 -4.13
CA GLU A 39 18.42 19.28 -4.59
C GLU A 39 17.44 18.27 -5.19
N VAL A 40 16.24 18.16 -4.60
CA VAL A 40 15.17 17.38 -5.22
C VAL A 40 15.06 17.89 -6.63
N HIS A 41 15.05 16.99 -7.63
CA HIS A 41 14.97 17.40 -9.02
C HIS A 41 13.78 18.37 -9.14
N SER A 42 14.08 19.66 -9.28
CA SER A 42 13.11 20.75 -9.14
C SER A 42 11.94 20.53 -10.10
N ASN A 43 12.25 19.99 -11.28
CA ASN A 43 11.31 19.48 -12.28
C ASN A 43 10.27 18.50 -11.73
N THR A 44 10.63 17.60 -10.82
CA THR A 44 9.70 16.62 -10.21
C THR A 44 8.80 17.29 -9.18
N GLN A 45 9.31 18.19 -8.34
CA GLN A 45 8.45 18.96 -7.43
C GLN A 45 7.49 19.86 -8.21
N VAL A 46 8.00 20.57 -9.22
CA VAL A 46 7.20 21.41 -10.12
C VAL A 46 6.16 20.58 -10.85
N ALA A 47 6.50 19.37 -11.31
CA ALA A 47 5.54 18.47 -11.95
C ALA A 47 4.43 18.03 -10.98
N ILE A 48 4.76 17.67 -9.74
CA ILE A 48 3.76 17.30 -8.71
C ILE A 48 2.85 18.49 -8.39
N VAL A 49 3.43 19.67 -8.14
CA VAL A 49 2.68 20.90 -7.83
C VAL A 49 1.80 21.32 -9.00
N ASN A 50 2.32 21.30 -10.23
CA ASN A 50 1.54 21.62 -11.43
C ASN A 50 0.44 20.60 -11.70
N HIS A 51 0.66 19.30 -11.43
CA HIS A 51 -0.40 18.31 -11.54
C HIS A 51 -1.48 18.55 -10.48
N ALA A 52 -1.09 18.78 -9.22
CA ALA A 52 -2.02 19.09 -8.13
C ALA A 52 -2.83 20.37 -8.42
N ALA A 53 -2.20 21.41 -8.98
CA ALA A 53 -2.86 22.66 -9.35
C ALA A 53 -3.81 22.53 -10.56
N LYS A 54 -3.65 21.49 -11.39
CA LYS A 54 -4.54 21.18 -12.54
C LYS A 54 -5.71 20.27 -12.17
N LEU A 55 -5.69 19.68 -10.98
CA LEU A 55 -6.72 18.76 -10.48
C LEU A 55 -7.91 19.37 -9.70
N PRO A 56 -8.05 20.70 -9.44
CA PRO A 56 -9.08 21.19 -8.51
C PRO A 56 -10.54 21.05 -9.00
N ASN A 57 -10.79 20.46 -10.17
CA ASN A 57 -12.13 20.43 -10.77
C ASN A 57 -12.88 19.08 -10.63
N SER A 58 -12.33 18.06 -9.96
CA SER A 58 -12.96 16.71 -9.91
C SER A 58 -13.08 16.07 -8.52
N GLY A 59 -12.64 16.74 -7.44
CA GLY A 59 -12.58 16.12 -6.11
C GLY A 59 -11.39 15.15 -5.92
N GLU A 60 -10.43 15.16 -6.84
CA GLU A 60 -9.19 14.37 -6.76
C GLU A 60 -8.22 14.93 -5.71
N THR A 61 -7.63 14.02 -4.94
CA THR A 61 -6.71 14.30 -3.83
C THR A 61 -5.27 14.52 -4.32
N THR A 62 -4.41 15.09 -3.47
CA THR A 62 -2.96 15.24 -3.76
C THR A 62 -2.26 13.89 -4.03
N ASP A 63 -2.78 12.81 -3.47
CA ASP A 63 -2.32 11.44 -3.72
C ASP A 63 -2.70 10.93 -5.11
N ASP A 64 -3.79 11.43 -5.69
CA ASP A 64 -4.20 11.11 -7.07
C ASP A 64 -3.26 11.79 -8.07
N ALA A 65 -2.89 13.04 -7.81
CA ALA A 65 -1.84 13.75 -8.55
C ALA A 65 -0.51 13.00 -8.50
N PHE A 66 -0.12 12.56 -7.31
CA PHE A 66 1.10 11.79 -7.09
C PHE A 66 1.08 10.47 -7.89
N ARG A 67 -0.05 9.76 -7.89
CA ARG A 67 -0.25 8.53 -8.65
C ARG A 67 -0.24 8.76 -10.16
N ALA A 68 -0.70 9.91 -10.65
CA ALA A 68 -0.62 10.26 -12.06
C ALA A 68 0.83 10.44 -12.53
N VAL A 69 1.67 11.12 -11.73
CA VAL A 69 3.09 11.37 -12.06
C VAL A 69 3.93 10.11 -11.95
N PHE A 70 3.73 9.32 -10.89
CA PHE A 70 4.59 8.18 -10.58
C PHE A 70 4.03 6.82 -11.00
N GLY A 71 2.77 6.78 -11.46
CA GLY A 71 2.03 5.57 -11.72
C GLY A 71 1.43 4.93 -10.47
N LYS A 72 0.67 3.85 -10.67
CA LYS A 72 0.20 3.00 -9.57
C LYS A 72 1.38 2.35 -8.84
N GLU A 73 1.29 2.33 -7.52
CA GLU A 73 2.28 1.68 -6.66
C GLU A 73 2.29 0.16 -6.91
N GLN A 74 3.46 -0.38 -7.23
CA GLN A 74 3.61 -1.80 -7.56
C GLN A 74 3.87 -2.64 -6.30
N PRO A 75 3.35 -3.89 -6.24
CA PRO A 75 3.65 -4.79 -5.13
C PRO A 75 5.16 -4.97 -4.94
N GLY A 76 5.66 -4.68 -3.72
CA GLY A 76 7.08 -4.81 -3.39
C GLY A 76 7.95 -3.58 -3.70
N GLN A 77 7.40 -2.56 -4.35
CA GLN A 77 8.07 -1.29 -4.61
C GLN A 77 7.39 -0.17 -3.81
N VAL A 78 7.74 -0.03 -2.53
CA VAL A 78 7.15 1.01 -1.67
C VAL A 78 7.98 2.30 -1.76
N ARG A 79 7.37 3.37 -2.27
CA ARG A 79 8.10 4.59 -2.67
C ARG A 79 8.20 5.66 -1.59
N CYS A 80 7.26 5.73 -0.64
CA CYS A 80 7.17 6.87 0.31
C CYS A 80 6.98 6.50 1.78
N TYR A 81 6.33 5.37 2.10
CA TYR A 81 6.04 4.99 3.49
C TYR A 81 6.99 3.94 4.07
N GLY A 82 7.98 3.50 3.29
CA GLY A 82 8.83 2.35 3.64
C GLY A 82 8.05 1.02 3.60
N ARG A 83 8.61 -0.06 4.13
CA ARG A 83 7.97 -1.40 4.13
C ARG A 83 6.81 -1.47 5.14
N SER A 84 5.73 -0.72 4.93
CA SER A 84 4.47 -0.85 5.69
C SER A 84 3.47 -1.75 4.94
N VAL A 85 2.49 -2.28 5.66
CA VAL A 85 1.38 -3.07 5.10
C VAL A 85 0.60 -2.17 4.12
N MET A 86 0.67 -2.49 2.84
CA MET A 86 -0.15 -1.87 1.81
C MET A 86 -1.55 -2.46 1.81
N THR A 87 -2.54 -1.73 1.31
CA THR A 87 -3.88 -2.26 1.04
C THR A 87 -3.86 -3.49 0.14
N SER A 88 -2.88 -3.59 -0.78
CA SER A 88 -2.65 -4.76 -1.61
C SER A 88 -2.11 -5.98 -0.85
N SER A 89 -1.39 -5.80 0.26
CA SER A 89 -1.04 -6.93 1.15
C SER A 89 -2.25 -7.44 1.92
N LEU A 90 -3.16 -6.57 2.36
CA LEU A 90 -4.40 -7.02 3.03
C LEU A 90 -5.28 -7.87 2.10
N LYS A 91 -5.35 -7.50 0.81
CA LYS A 91 -6.06 -8.32 -0.21
C LYS A 91 -5.47 -9.73 -0.36
N LYS A 92 -4.14 -9.87 -0.22
CA LYS A 92 -3.51 -11.21 -0.24
C LYS A 92 -3.91 -12.04 0.96
N ASP A 93 -4.07 -11.45 2.14
CA ASP A 93 -4.45 -12.18 3.35
C ASP A 93 -5.89 -12.71 3.25
N GLU A 94 -6.81 -11.92 2.68
CA GLU A 94 -8.17 -12.38 2.37
C GLU A 94 -8.18 -13.51 1.34
N GLU A 95 -7.42 -13.38 0.25
CA GLU A 95 -7.26 -14.42 -0.77
C GLU A 95 -6.67 -15.71 -0.18
N ILE A 96 -5.64 -15.60 0.66
CA ILE A 96 -5.01 -16.72 1.36
C ILE A 96 -6.01 -17.40 2.31
N THR A 97 -6.86 -16.63 2.99
CA THR A 97 -7.87 -17.17 3.89
C THR A 97 -8.93 -17.96 3.13
N LYS A 98 -9.43 -17.43 2.01
CA LYS A 98 -10.37 -18.12 1.12
C LYS A 98 -9.76 -19.41 0.56
N LEU A 99 -8.50 -19.37 0.12
CA LEU A 99 -7.81 -20.55 -0.39
C LEU A 99 -7.69 -21.65 0.67
N LYS A 100 -7.33 -21.28 1.90
CA LYS A 100 -7.25 -22.22 3.03
C LYS A 100 -8.59 -22.87 3.34
N GLN A 101 -9.68 -22.09 3.30
CA GLN A 101 -11.03 -22.59 3.54
C GLN A 101 -11.47 -23.57 2.44
N ASN A 102 -11.24 -23.24 1.17
CA ASN A 102 -11.56 -24.13 0.05
C ASN A 102 -10.81 -25.45 0.16
N HIS A 103 -9.51 -25.40 0.47
CA HIS A 103 -8.69 -26.59 0.65
C HIS A 103 -9.19 -27.48 1.80
N ALA A 104 -9.60 -26.89 2.93
CA ALA A 104 -10.19 -27.63 4.04
C ALA A 104 -11.49 -28.34 3.62
N ASN A 105 -12.36 -27.65 2.88
CA ASN A 105 -13.61 -28.21 2.39
C ASN A 105 -13.41 -29.36 1.39
N GLU A 106 -12.43 -29.23 0.49
CA GLU A 106 -12.07 -30.29 -0.46
C GLU A 106 -11.56 -31.54 0.26
N ILE A 107 -10.68 -31.37 1.26
CA ILE A 107 -10.17 -32.49 2.09
C ILE A 107 -11.31 -33.19 2.83
N THR A 108 -12.26 -32.43 3.39
CA THR A 108 -13.42 -33.02 4.08
C THR A 108 -14.31 -33.78 3.12
N SER A 109 -14.59 -33.22 1.94
CA SER A 109 -15.40 -33.87 0.89
C SER A 109 -14.78 -35.19 0.44
N LEU A 110 -13.47 -35.20 0.16
CA LEU A 110 -12.75 -36.39 -0.28
C LEU A 110 -12.78 -37.49 0.79
N LYS A 111 -12.63 -37.09 2.07
CA LYS A 111 -12.66 -38.01 3.21
C LYS A 111 -14.05 -38.62 3.40
N GLU A 112 -15.10 -37.85 3.18
CA GLU A 112 -16.49 -38.35 3.23
C GLU A 112 -16.75 -39.34 2.09
N GLU A 113 -16.34 -39.04 0.86
CA GLU A 113 -16.45 -39.95 -0.28
C GLU A 113 -15.72 -41.28 -0.04
N MET A 114 -14.49 -41.25 0.48
CA MET A 114 -13.74 -42.47 0.83
C MET A 114 -14.46 -43.31 1.90
N ASN A 115 -15.05 -42.67 2.92
CA ASN A 115 -15.79 -43.36 3.96
C ASN A 115 -17.12 -43.92 3.45
N GLU A 116 -17.74 -43.30 2.45
CA GLU A 116 -18.94 -43.82 1.81
C GLU A 116 -18.62 -45.03 0.93
N MET A 117 -17.53 -44.98 0.15
CA MET A 117 -17.06 -46.13 -0.64
C MET A 117 -16.72 -47.33 0.25
N MET A 118 -15.97 -47.13 1.35
CA MET A 118 -15.68 -48.21 2.31
C MET A 118 -16.94 -48.82 2.96
N ARG A 119 -18.01 -48.04 3.10
CA ARG A 119 -19.30 -48.54 3.63
C ARG A 119 -20.14 -49.26 2.59
N LYS A 120 -19.95 -48.99 1.30
CA LYS A 120 -20.62 -49.69 0.20
C LYS A 120 -19.92 -50.99 -0.20
N GLU A 121 -18.64 -51.15 0.14
CA GLU A 121 -17.86 -52.38 -0.11
C GLU A 121 -17.97 -53.43 1.03
N MET A 122 -18.67 -53.14 2.13
CA MET A 122 -19.08 -54.11 3.15
C MET A 122 -20.53 -54.55 2.95
#